data_AF-A0A200QMP0-F1
#
_entry.id   AF-A0A200QMP0-F1
#
_cell.length_a   1.000
_cell.length_b   1.000
_cell.length_c   1.000
_cell.angle_alpha   90.00
_cell.angle_beta   90.00
_cell.angle_gamma   90.00
#
_symmetry.space_group_name_H-M   'P 1'
#
loop_
_entity.id
_entity.type
_entity.pdbx_description
1 polymer ?
#
loop_
_entity_poly.entity_id
_entity_poly.type
_entity_poly.pdbx_seq_one_letter_code
_entity_poly.pdbx_strand_id
1 'polypeptide(L)'
;MNLFSISIVLLIILSCLILSWQEGSSTSPPSPSPSPPTPISAASQTLRENGYSLFAAAIDAILSDKNPAIGHWNGTGTIFAPPDFAFFHYCEAQERRSSSPRPTFSLLNFHPLRQALKWNHLAVRSEGYDFLTFFPRKCNFKCKNLAGKLCIVRKKRPFGDFIGIWYPDLFVSENLVIHGVDGVLDPSDCNGEKRDR
;
A
#
# COMPACT_ATOMS: atom_id res chain seq x y z
N MET A 1 -14.32 -31.13 -53.14
CA MET A 1 -13.92 -29.91 -52.43
C MET A 1 -14.85 -28.79 -52.88
N ASN A 2 -15.65 -28.25 -51.96
CA ASN A 2 -16.76 -27.36 -52.28
C ASN A 2 -16.23 -25.96 -52.64
N LEU A 3 -16.57 -25.48 -53.84
CA LEU A 3 -16.22 -24.16 -54.36
C LEU A 3 -16.66 -23.00 -53.42
N PHE A 4 -17.66 -23.24 -52.57
CA PHE A 4 -18.13 -22.28 -51.55
C PHE A 4 -17.10 -22.00 -50.44
N SER A 5 -16.26 -22.96 -50.03
CA SER A 5 -15.27 -22.72 -48.97
C SER A 5 -14.09 -21.86 -49.42
N ILE A 6 -13.76 -21.88 -50.71
CA ILE A 6 -12.63 -21.12 -51.26
C ILE A 6 -12.97 -19.62 -51.31
N SER A 7 -14.23 -19.29 -51.59
CA SER A 7 -14.72 -17.90 -51.67
C SER A 7 -14.65 -17.17 -50.32
N ILE A 8 -14.96 -17.85 -49.21
CA ILE A 8 -14.95 -17.25 -47.87
C ILE A 8 -13.52 -16.96 -47.39
N VAL A 9 -12.56 -17.84 -47.68
CA VAL A 9 -11.15 -17.65 -47.30
C VAL A 9 -10.53 -16.47 -48.05
N LEU A 10 -10.86 -16.29 -49.33
CA LEU A 10 -10.41 -15.16 -50.14
C LEU A 10 -10.98 -13.81 -49.66
N LEU A 11 -12.23 -13.79 -49.20
CA LEU A 11 -12.86 -12.59 -48.62
C LEU A 11 -12.22 -12.15 -47.30
N ILE A 12 -11.78 -13.10 -46.46
CA ILE A 12 -11.09 -12.79 -45.19
C ILE A 12 -9.70 -12.22 -45.45
N ILE A 13 -8.93 -12.80 -46.39
CA ILE A 13 -7.58 -12.30 -46.73
C ILE A 13 -7.65 -10.90 -47.35
N LEU A 14 -8.66 -10.64 -48.20
CA LEU A 14 -8.86 -9.31 -48.80
C LEU A 14 -9.26 -8.25 -47.75
N SER A 15 -10.09 -8.62 -46.77
CA SER A 15 -10.45 -7.76 -45.63
C SER A 15 -9.22 -7.33 -44.80
N CYS A 16 -8.29 -8.25 -44.54
CA CYS A 16 -7.07 -7.94 -43.79
C CYS A 16 -6.12 -6.99 -44.55
N LEU A 17 -6.08 -7.06 -45.88
CA LEU A 17 -5.24 -6.20 -46.70
C LEU A 17 -5.75 -4.74 -46.76
N ILE A 18 -7.06 -4.53 -46.71
CA ILE A 18 -7.65 -3.18 -46.79
C ILE A 18 -7.45 -2.40 -45.47
N LEU A 19 -7.36 -3.09 -44.33
CA LEU A 19 -7.08 -2.47 -43.02
C LEU A 19 -5.63 -2.00 -42.84
N SER A 20 -4.72 -2.38 -43.74
CA SER A 20 -3.29 -2.02 -43.64
C SER A 20 -2.96 -0.68 -44.31
N TRP A 21 -3.93 0.00 -44.93
CA TRP A 21 -3.71 1.21 -45.74
C TRP A 21 -4.50 2.43 -45.25
N GLN A 22 -4.59 2.61 -43.92
CA GLN A 22 -5.14 3.83 -43.34
C GLN A 22 -4.14 4.49 -42.38
N GLU A 23 -2.91 4.66 -42.84
CA GLU A 23 -1.93 5.56 -42.23
C GLU A 23 -2.10 6.95 -42.86
N GLY A 24 -3.28 7.51 -42.64
CA GLY A 24 -3.59 8.89 -42.97
C GLY A 24 -2.89 9.79 -41.95
N SER A 25 -1.81 10.42 -42.38
CA SER A 25 -1.11 11.51 -41.70
C SER A 25 -2.10 12.61 -41.28
N SER A 26 -2.61 12.45 -40.07
CA SER A 26 -3.41 13.44 -39.35
C SER A 26 -2.51 14.00 -38.27
N THR A 27 -1.96 15.18 -38.55
CA THR A 27 -1.16 15.98 -37.63
C THR A 27 -2.04 16.36 -36.45
N SER A 28 -2.11 15.47 -35.44
CA SER A 28 -2.67 15.80 -34.14
C SER A 28 -1.72 16.76 -33.43
N PRO A 29 -2.24 17.76 -32.70
CA PRO A 29 -1.40 18.61 -31.86
C PRO A 29 -0.61 17.73 -30.89
N PRO A 30 0.63 18.11 -30.52
CA PRO A 30 1.43 17.33 -29.59
C PRO A 30 0.63 17.10 -28.33
N SER A 31 0.33 15.83 -28.06
CA SER A 31 -0.26 15.39 -26.80
C SER A 31 0.58 15.99 -25.66
N PRO A 32 -0.02 16.64 -24.65
CA PRO A 32 0.75 17.17 -23.53
C PRO A 32 1.54 16.00 -22.93
N SER A 33 2.87 16.14 -22.88
CA SER A 33 3.72 15.17 -22.20
C SER A 33 3.13 14.90 -20.81
N PRO A 34 2.96 13.64 -20.40
CA PRO A 34 2.42 13.35 -19.08
C PRO A 34 3.30 14.02 -18.04
N SER A 35 2.69 14.87 -17.21
CA SER A 35 3.36 15.47 -16.05
C SER A 35 4.04 14.37 -15.24
N PRO A 36 5.26 14.59 -14.71
CA PRO A 36 5.94 13.59 -13.92
C PRO A 36 5.03 13.12 -12.77
N PRO A 37 5.00 11.80 -12.48
CA PRO A 37 4.12 11.27 -11.46
C PRO A 37 4.42 11.94 -10.12
N THR A 38 3.36 12.33 -9.41
CA THR A 38 3.51 12.83 -8.04
C THR A 38 4.13 11.73 -7.17
N PRO A 39 4.88 12.07 -6.10
CA PRO A 39 5.53 11.08 -5.25
C PRO A 39 4.58 10.01 -4.70
N ILE A 40 3.35 10.42 -4.38
CA ILE A 40 2.30 9.53 -3.88
C ILE A 40 1.71 8.61 -4.96
N SER A 41 1.64 9.07 -6.21
CA SER A 41 1.24 8.24 -7.36
C SER A 41 2.32 7.19 -7.66
N ALA A 42 3.59 7.61 -7.69
CA ALA A 42 4.74 6.71 -7.84
C ALA A 42 4.78 5.68 -6.70
N ALA A 43 4.54 6.10 -5.46
CA ALA A 43 4.47 5.22 -4.29
C ALA A 43 3.34 4.17 -4.41
N SER A 44 2.15 4.58 -4.85
CA SER A 44 1.03 3.67 -5.09
C SER A 44 1.36 2.62 -6.18
N GLN A 45 2.03 3.05 -7.26
CA GLN A 45 2.51 2.13 -8.28
C GLN A 45 3.54 1.13 -7.73
N THR A 46 4.55 1.61 -7.00
CA THR A 46 5.57 0.75 -6.36
C THR A 46 4.92 -0.28 -5.44
N LEU A 47 3.91 0.09 -4.66
CA LEU A 47 3.19 -0.84 -3.79
C LEU A 47 2.50 -1.97 -4.59
N ARG A 48 1.80 -1.64 -5.69
CA ARG A 48 1.14 -2.66 -6.53
C ARG A 48 2.13 -3.64 -7.12
N GLU A 49 3.23 -3.13 -7.68
CA GLU A 49 4.27 -3.94 -8.32
C GLU A 49 4.93 -4.92 -7.33
N ASN A 50 4.85 -4.64 -6.03
CA ASN A 50 5.46 -5.45 -4.97
C ASN A 50 4.44 -6.27 -4.15
N GLY A 51 3.18 -6.39 -4.57
CA GLY A 51 2.18 -7.22 -3.88
C GLY A 51 1.49 -6.56 -2.67
N TYR A 52 1.47 -5.24 -2.64
CA TYR A 52 0.78 -4.41 -1.64
C TYR A 52 -0.42 -3.67 -2.27
N SER A 53 -1.19 -4.35 -3.12
CA SER A 53 -2.24 -3.73 -3.94
C SER A 53 -3.38 -3.18 -3.10
N LEU A 54 -3.69 -3.80 -1.96
CA LEU A 54 -4.70 -3.33 -1.01
C LEU A 54 -4.30 -1.96 -0.44
N PHE A 55 -3.05 -1.80 -0.05
CA PHE A 55 -2.54 -0.53 0.48
C PHE A 55 -2.44 0.53 -0.62
N ALA A 56 -2.02 0.16 -1.82
CA ALA A 56 -2.02 1.04 -2.98
C ALA A 56 -3.43 1.59 -3.28
N ALA A 57 -4.44 0.71 -3.29
CA ALA A 57 -5.84 1.11 -3.47
C ALA A 57 -6.32 2.06 -2.36
N ALA A 58 -5.86 1.87 -1.12
CA ALA A 58 -6.16 2.79 -0.03
C ALA A 58 -5.55 4.19 -0.26
N ILE A 59 -4.31 4.26 -0.77
CA ILE A 59 -3.67 5.52 -1.14
C ILE A 59 -4.43 6.20 -2.29
N ASP A 60 -4.82 5.46 -3.33
CA ASP A 60 -5.56 6.04 -4.46
C ASP A 60 -6.92 6.61 -4.05
N ALA A 61 -7.57 5.97 -3.07
CA ALA A 61 -8.85 6.41 -2.55
C ALA A 61 -8.75 7.79 -1.87
N ILE A 62 -7.60 8.08 -1.24
CA ILE A 62 -7.27 9.39 -0.67
C ILE A 62 -7.00 10.39 -1.78
N LEU A 63 -6.20 10.02 -2.77
CA LEU A 63 -5.89 10.89 -3.92
C LEU A 63 -7.14 11.30 -4.68
N SER A 64 -8.12 10.39 -4.74
CA SER A 64 -9.38 10.64 -5.41
C SER A 64 -10.40 11.39 -4.56
N ASP A 65 -10.09 11.71 -3.30
CA ASP A 65 -11.02 12.27 -2.29
C ASP A 65 -12.34 11.49 -2.16
N LYS A 66 -12.31 10.20 -2.54
CA LYS A 66 -13.50 9.34 -2.65
C LYS A 66 -13.74 8.52 -1.38
N ASN A 67 -12.77 8.45 -0.47
CA ASN A 67 -12.94 7.76 0.81
C ASN A 67 -11.87 8.17 1.84
N PRO A 68 -12.22 8.63 3.05
CA PRO A 68 -11.27 8.88 4.13
C PRO A 68 -10.80 7.58 4.83
N ALA A 69 -10.59 6.50 4.06
CA ALA A 69 -10.17 5.20 4.60
C ALA A 69 -8.84 5.28 5.36
N ILE A 70 -7.99 6.24 4.98
CA ILE A 70 -6.83 6.71 5.73
C ILE A 70 -7.11 8.18 6.13
N GLY A 71 -7.84 8.39 7.21
CA GLY A 71 -8.37 9.69 7.63
C GLY A 71 -7.30 10.77 7.75
N HIS A 72 -7.59 11.95 7.19
CA HIS A 72 -6.79 13.19 7.28
C HIS A 72 -5.29 13.07 6.93
N TRP A 73 -4.83 11.94 6.39
CA TRP A 73 -3.46 11.80 5.96
C TRP A 73 -3.22 12.60 4.69
N ASN A 74 -2.23 13.49 4.72
CA ASN A 74 -1.92 14.43 3.64
C ASN A 74 -0.87 13.90 2.65
N GLY A 75 -0.62 12.59 2.65
CA GLY A 75 0.35 11.98 1.74
C GLY A 75 1.81 12.09 2.17
N THR A 76 2.10 12.55 3.40
CA THR A 76 3.48 12.72 3.90
C THR A 76 3.76 11.89 5.15
N GLY A 77 5.02 11.56 5.41
CA GLY A 77 5.47 10.79 6.56
C GLY A 77 5.97 9.40 6.18
N THR A 78 5.73 8.42 7.06
CA THR A 78 6.16 7.02 6.85
C THR A 78 4.94 6.11 6.77
N ILE A 79 4.94 5.13 5.86
CA ILE A 79 3.96 4.06 5.83
C ILE A 79 4.64 2.75 6.18
N PHE A 80 4.07 2.00 7.12
CA PHE A 80 4.37 0.58 7.29
C PHE A 80 3.35 -0.26 6.53
N ALA A 81 3.64 -0.64 5.29
CA ALA A 81 2.68 -1.34 4.44
C ALA A 81 2.72 -2.86 4.70
N PRO A 82 1.62 -3.51 5.14
CA PRO A 82 1.52 -4.96 5.15
C PRO A 82 1.22 -5.47 3.73
N PRO A 83 1.80 -6.59 3.28
CA PRO A 83 1.44 -7.20 2.02
C PRO A 83 0.02 -7.75 2.09
N ASP A 84 -0.60 -7.92 0.92
CA ASP A 84 -2.02 -8.27 0.83
C ASP A 84 -2.35 -9.58 1.58
N PHE A 85 -1.49 -10.60 1.46
CA PHE A 85 -1.67 -11.88 2.16
C PHE A 85 -1.63 -11.73 3.69
N ALA A 86 -0.75 -10.88 4.23
CA ALA A 86 -0.65 -10.66 5.67
C ALA A 86 -1.91 -9.95 6.20
N PHE A 87 -2.47 -9.03 5.41
CA PHE A 87 -3.74 -8.39 5.73
C PHE A 87 -4.90 -9.38 5.72
N PHE A 88 -5.02 -10.22 4.69
CA PHE A 88 -6.09 -11.22 4.63
C PHE A 88 -6.01 -12.25 5.76
N HIS A 89 -4.81 -12.77 6.06
CA HIS A 89 -4.61 -13.68 7.19
C HIS A 89 -4.97 -13.04 8.53
N TYR A 90 -4.60 -11.77 8.72
CA TYR A 90 -5.00 -11.03 9.91
C TYR A 90 -6.53 -10.93 10.01
N CYS A 91 -7.21 -10.58 8.91
CA CYS A 91 -8.66 -10.46 8.88
C CYS A 91 -9.37 -11.78 9.20
N GLU A 92 -8.91 -12.88 8.60
CA GLU A 92 -9.44 -14.22 8.84
C GLU A 92 -9.23 -14.66 10.30
N ALA A 93 -8.03 -14.42 10.86
CA ALA A 93 -7.74 -14.75 12.25
C ALA A 93 -8.61 -13.94 13.22
N GLN A 94 -8.93 -12.70 12.88
CA GLN A 94 -9.80 -11.84 13.70
C GLN A 94 -11.27 -12.25 13.63
N GLU A 95 -11.76 -12.63 12.45
CA GLU A 95 -13.12 -13.15 12.25
C GLU A 95 -13.37 -14.41 13.09
N ARG A 96 -12.37 -15.29 13.21
CA ARG A 96 -12.46 -16.48 14.08
C ARG A 96 -12.46 -16.15 15.58
N ARG A 97 -11.85 -15.03 15.98
CA ARG A 97 -11.61 -14.68 17.39
C ARG A 97 -12.67 -13.77 17.99
N SER A 98 -13.47 -13.08 17.17
CA SER A 98 -14.37 -12.04 17.66
C SER A 98 -15.76 -12.14 17.04
N SER A 99 -16.78 -11.85 17.85
CA SER A 99 -18.13 -11.47 17.40
C SER A 99 -18.20 -9.99 16.97
N SER A 100 -17.04 -9.31 16.90
CA SER A 100 -16.93 -7.91 16.53
C SER A 100 -16.95 -7.73 15.01
N PRO A 101 -17.29 -6.52 14.52
CA PRO A 101 -17.39 -6.28 13.09
C PRO A 101 -16.08 -6.60 12.38
N ARG A 102 -16.22 -7.17 11.18
CA ARG A 102 -15.12 -7.59 10.32
C ARG A 102 -14.06 -6.48 10.23
N PRO A 103 -12.77 -6.78 10.44
CA PRO A 103 -11.72 -5.79 10.23
C PRO A 103 -11.86 -5.18 8.84
N THR A 104 -12.03 -3.86 8.79
CA THR A 104 -12.27 -3.13 7.54
C THR A 104 -10.97 -2.48 7.07
N PHE A 105 -11.01 -1.93 5.85
CA PHE A 105 -9.96 -1.03 5.33
C PHE A 105 -9.57 0.09 6.31
N SER A 106 -10.42 0.41 7.30
CA SER A 106 -10.10 1.36 8.37
C SER A 106 -8.88 0.96 9.22
N LEU A 107 -8.46 -0.31 9.24
CA LEU A 107 -7.21 -0.69 9.92
C LEU A 107 -5.98 -0.07 9.26
N LEU A 108 -6.04 0.22 7.97
CA LEU A 108 -4.93 0.86 7.25
C LEU A 108 -4.64 2.27 7.78
N ASN A 109 -5.56 2.89 8.52
CA ASN A 109 -5.34 4.17 9.22
C ASN A 109 -4.19 4.15 10.24
N PHE A 110 -3.85 2.98 10.78
CA PHE A 110 -2.85 2.85 11.85
C PHE A 110 -1.43 2.63 11.31
N HIS A 111 -1.29 2.55 9.99
CA HIS A 111 -0.03 2.27 9.32
C HIS A 111 0.79 3.50 8.91
N PRO A 112 0.16 4.66 8.61
CA PRO A 112 0.90 5.91 8.41
C PRO A 112 1.35 6.57 9.72
N LEU A 113 2.57 7.08 9.72
CA LEU A 113 3.21 7.88 10.77
C LEU A 113 3.48 9.30 10.29
N ARG A 114 3.42 10.26 11.21
CA ARG A 114 3.60 11.70 10.90
C ARG A 114 4.99 12.10 10.41
N GLN A 115 6.01 11.33 10.73
CA GLN A 115 7.39 11.65 10.38
C GLN A 115 7.86 10.77 9.22
N ALA A 116 8.56 11.35 8.24
CA ALA A 116 9.25 10.61 7.19
C ALA A 116 10.57 10.03 7.75
N LEU A 117 10.64 8.71 7.87
CA LEU A 117 11.71 7.99 8.55
C LEU A 117 12.29 6.97 7.60
N LYS A 118 13.45 7.30 7.01
CA LYS A 118 14.25 6.32 6.25
C LYS A 118 14.78 5.22 7.17
N TRP A 119 15.20 4.11 6.59
CA TRP A 119 15.70 2.95 7.34
C TRP A 119 16.81 3.29 8.33
N ASN A 120 17.79 4.11 7.91
CA ASN A 120 18.88 4.54 8.78
C ASN A 120 18.37 5.32 10.01
N HIS A 121 17.33 6.15 9.87
CA HIS A 121 16.70 6.85 10.98
C HIS A 121 15.99 5.89 11.92
N LEU A 122 15.33 4.86 11.39
CA LEU A 122 14.67 3.82 12.17
C LEU A 122 15.68 2.95 12.93
N ALA A 123 16.77 2.53 12.28
CA ALA A 123 17.81 1.70 12.86
C ALA A 123 18.52 2.36 14.05
N VAL A 124 18.81 3.65 13.96
CA VAL A 124 19.41 4.43 15.06
C VAL A 124 18.42 4.61 16.23
N ARG A 125 17.12 4.57 15.96
CA ARG A 125 16.03 4.70 16.96
C ARG A 125 15.46 3.35 17.40
N SER A 126 16.24 2.28 17.22
CA SER A 126 15.78 0.91 17.41
C SER A 126 15.54 0.50 18.87
N GLU A 127 15.79 1.38 19.84
CA GLU A 127 15.58 1.10 21.26
C GLU A 127 14.42 1.92 21.82
N GLY A 128 13.19 1.44 21.60
CA GLY A 128 12.01 1.90 22.34
C GLY A 128 11.42 3.24 21.88
N TYR A 129 11.79 3.73 20.70
CA TYR A 129 11.18 4.92 20.11
C TYR A 129 9.69 4.71 19.84
N ASP A 130 8.87 5.68 20.25
CA ASP A 130 7.43 5.67 20.05
C ASP A 130 7.08 6.31 18.69
N PHE A 131 6.50 5.51 17.80
CA PHE A 131 5.96 5.96 16.53
C PHE A 131 4.54 6.47 16.69
N LEU A 132 4.33 7.76 16.48
CA LEU A 132 2.99 8.35 16.47
C LEU A 132 2.33 8.14 15.11
N THR A 133 1.25 7.35 15.12
CA THR A 133 0.40 7.16 13.93
C THR A 133 -0.37 8.44 13.60
N PHE A 134 -0.85 8.56 12.35
CA PHE A 134 -1.70 9.68 11.95
C PHE A 134 -3.08 9.67 12.61
N PHE A 135 -3.54 8.52 13.12
CA PHE A 135 -4.86 8.39 13.72
C PHE A 135 -5.01 9.23 15.00
N PRO A 136 -6.11 9.99 15.18
CA PRO A 136 -6.23 11.06 16.19
C PRO A 136 -6.30 10.62 17.68
N ARG A 137 -5.96 9.36 18.02
CA ARG A 137 -6.10 8.81 19.38
C ARG A 137 -4.79 8.34 20.03
N LYS A 138 -3.71 9.12 19.92
CA LYS A 138 -2.39 8.84 20.56
C LYS A 138 -1.97 7.35 20.46
N CYS A 139 -2.26 6.72 19.32
CA CYS A 139 -1.89 5.34 19.06
C CYS A 139 -0.40 5.33 18.70
N ASN A 140 0.42 4.83 19.62
CA ASN A 140 1.86 4.69 19.47
C ASN A 140 2.28 3.23 19.48
N PHE A 141 3.22 2.94 18.59
CA PHE A 141 3.90 1.66 18.51
C PHE A 141 5.38 1.84 18.81
N LYS A 142 6.00 0.82 19.43
CA LYS A 142 7.42 0.87 19.77
C LYS A 142 8.26 0.10 18.77
N CYS A 143 9.38 0.68 18.37
CA CYS A 143 10.42 -0.05 17.65
C CYS A 143 11.36 -0.78 18.61
N LYS A 144 11.74 -2.00 18.28
CA LYS A 144 12.81 -2.74 18.96
C LYS A 144 13.71 -3.45 17.96
N ASN A 145 15.02 -3.41 18.21
CA ASN A 145 15.95 -4.37 17.61
C ASN A 145 15.81 -5.72 18.33
N LEU A 146 15.41 -6.76 17.59
CA LEU A 146 15.34 -8.13 18.06
C LEU A 146 16.26 -8.98 17.20
N ALA A 147 17.38 -9.44 17.78
CA ALA A 147 18.38 -10.28 17.11
C ALA A 147 18.87 -9.72 15.76
N GLY A 148 19.13 -8.40 15.70
CA GLY A 148 19.60 -7.73 14.49
C GLY A 148 18.48 -7.35 13.51
N LYS A 149 17.22 -7.67 13.81
CA LYS A 149 16.06 -7.31 12.99
C LYS A 149 15.26 -6.20 13.67
N LEU A 150 14.91 -5.17 12.91
CA LEU A 150 14.07 -4.09 13.42
C LEU A 150 12.60 -4.51 13.34
N CYS A 151 11.93 -4.47 14.49
CA CYS A 151 10.55 -4.89 14.61
C CYS A 151 9.70 -3.84 15.34
N ILE A 152 8.40 -3.86 15.06
CA ILE A 152 7.38 -3.11 15.78
C ILE A 152 6.76 -4.04 16.84
N VAL A 153 6.78 -3.61 18.10
CA VAL A 153 6.36 -4.42 19.26
C VAL A 153 4.86 -4.30 19.50
N ARG A 154 4.17 -5.44 19.65
CA ARG A 154 2.76 -5.51 20.11
C ARG A 154 2.69 -5.66 21.64
N LYS A 155 1.77 -4.93 22.29
CA LYS A 155 1.68 -4.79 23.76
C LYS A 155 1.30 -6.08 24.52
N LYS A 156 0.70 -7.07 23.86
CA LYS A 156 -0.06 -8.14 24.54
C LYS A 156 0.68 -9.44 24.86
N ARG A 157 1.99 -9.61 24.57
CA ARG A 157 2.67 -10.90 24.86
C ARG A 157 4.08 -10.72 25.46
N PRO A 158 4.40 -11.41 26.58
CA PRO A 158 5.70 -11.33 27.26
C PRO A 158 6.85 -11.93 26.43
N PHE A 159 6.55 -12.79 25.46
CA PHE A 159 7.50 -13.27 24.44
C PHE A 159 7.26 -12.65 23.05
N GLY A 160 6.56 -11.50 23.02
CA GLY A 160 6.46 -10.55 21.92
C GLY A 160 5.97 -11.10 20.59
N ASP A 161 4.68 -10.92 20.29
CA ASP A 161 4.27 -10.96 18.88
C ASP A 161 4.80 -9.66 18.26
N PHE A 162 5.69 -9.76 17.28
CA PHE A 162 6.35 -8.62 16.67
C PHE A 162 6.02 -8.55 15.18
N ILE A 163 6.01 -7.35 14.65
CA ILE A 163 5.88 -7.11 13.21
C ILE A 163 7.27 -6.74 12.70
N GLY A 164 7.86 -7.62 11.90
CA GLY A 164 9.15 -7.36 11.26
C GLY A 164 9.01 -6.36 10.11
N ILE A 165 10.01 -5.50 9.97
CA ILE A 165 10.19 -4.69 8.76
C ILE A 165 11.04 -5.50 7.79
N TRP A 166 10.42 -6.11 6.77
CA TRP A 166 11.10 -7.00 5.83
C TRP A 166 11.68 -6.27 4.62
N TYR A 167 11.00 -5.21 4.17
CA TYR A 167 11.40 -4.42 3.01
C TYR A 167 11.63 -2.97 3.44
N PRO A 168 12.81 -2.66 4.00
CA PRO A 168 13.15 -1.29 4.38
C PRO A 168 13.23 -0.41 3.12
N ASP A 169 12.76 0.85 3.22
CA ASP A 169 12.87 1.83 2.16
C ASP A 169 12.28 1.35 0.81
N LEU A 170 11.18 0.59 0.87
CA LEU A 170 10.44 0.09 -0.30
C LEU A 170 10.10 1.22 -1.29
N PHE A 171 9.79 2.42 -0.76
CA PHE A 171 9.71 3.64 -1.54
C PHE A 171 10.27 4.81 -0.72
N VAL A 172 11.05 5.69 -1.34
CA VAL A 172 11.64 6.86 -0.68
C VAL A 172 11.51 8.08 -1.58
N SER A 173 10.94 9.14 -1.00
CA SER A 173 10.93 10.49 -1.56
C SER A 173 11.30 11.51 -0.48
N GLU A 174 11.23 12.80 -0.79
CA GLU A 174 11.52 13.87 0.17
C GLU A 174 10.60 13.82 1.40
N ASN A 175 9.29 13.65 1.17
CA ASN A 175 8.27 13.76 2.21
C ASN A 175 7.51 12.46 2.48
N LEU A 176 7.77 11.39 1.74
CA LEU A 176 7.09 10.10 1.89
C LEU A 176 8.10 8.96 1.88
N VAL A 177 8.03 8.10 2.88
CA VAL A 177 8.80 6.85 2.99
C VAL A 177 7.82 5.69 3.19
N ILE A 178 8.08 4.56 2.55
CA ILE A 178 7.32 3.32 2.74
C ILE A 178 8.28 2.20 3.12
N HIS A 179 7.92 1.44 4.14
CA HIS A 179 8.56 0.15 4.45
C HIS A 179 7.53 -0.96 4.36
N GLY A 180 7.92 -2.10 3.77
CA GLY A 180 7.12 -3.32 3.82
C GLY A 180 7.29 -4.01 5.17
N VAL A 181 6.17 -4.35 5.80
CA VAL A 181 6.11 -5.06 7.09
C VAL A 181 5.40 -6.40 6.96
N ASP A 182 5.71 -7.37 7.83
CA ASP A 182 5.16 -8.74 7.74
C ASP A 182 3.80 -8.93 8.44
N GLY A 183 3.19 -7.85 8.96
CA GLY A 183 1.97 -7.93 9.74
C GLY A 183 1.19 -6.63 9.82
N VAL A 184 -0.07 -6.76 10.24
CA VAL A 184 -1.01 -5.63 10.38
C VAL A 184 -0.83 -4.96 11.74
N LEU A 185 -0.87 -3.62 11.76
CA LEU A 185 -0.86 -2.82 12.98
C LEU A 185 -2.29 -2.71 13.51
N ASP A 186 -2.55 -3.36 14.65
CA ASP A 186 -3.85 -3.33 15.31
C ASP A 186 -3.88 -2.22 16.38
N PRO A 187 -4.88 -1.31 16.39
CA PRO A 187 -5.09 -0.38 17.49
C PRO A 187 -5.22 -1.05 18.86
N SER A 188 -5.66 -2.31 18.93
CA SER A 188 -5.74 -3.05 20.19
C SER A 188 -4.37 -3.35 20.82
N ASP A 189 -3.29 -3.21 20.04
CA ASP A 189 -1.90 -3.41 20.45
C ASP A 189 -1.16 -2.10 20.76
N CYS A 190 -1.80 -0.94 20.62
CA CYS A 190 -1.14 0.34 20.84
C CYS A 190 -0.97 0.70 22.31
N ASN A 191 0.02 1.54 22.64
CA ASN A 191 0.17 2.09 23.99
C ASN A 191 -0.76 3.30 24.20
N GLY A 192 -2.08 3.08 24.10
CA GLY A 192 -3.06 4.11 24.45
C GLY A 192 -2.89 4.59 25.91
N GLU A 193 -3.10 5.89 26.12
CA GLU A 193 -3.22 6.51 27.45
C GLU A 193 -4.33 5.79 28.22
N LYS A 194 -4.05 5.27 29.42
CA LYS A 194 -5.10 4.76 30.31
C LYS A 194 -6.06 5.94 30.50
N ARG A 195 -7.33 5.79 30.09
CA ARG A 195 -8.37 6.67 30.60
C ARG A 195 -8.44 6.38 32.09
N ASP A 196 -7.92 7.30 32.90
CA ASP A 196 -8.31 7.38 34.30
C ASP A 196 -9.84 7.48 34.30
N ARG A 197 -10.49 6.43 34.81
CA ARG A 197 -11.93 6.38 35.01
C ARG A 197 -12.25 6.99 36.35
#